data_AF-A0A7R7VJE8-F1
#
_entry.id   AF-A0A7R7VJE8-F1
#
_cell.length_a   1.000
_cell.length_b   1.000
_cell.length_c   1.000
_cell.angle_alpha   90.00
_cell.angle_beta   90.00
_cell.angle_gamma   90.00
#
_symmetry.space_group_name_H-M   'P 1'
#
loop_
_entity.id
_entity.type
_entity.pdbx_description
1 polymer ?
#
loop_
_entity_poly.entity_id
_entity_poly.type
_entity_poly.pdbx_seq_one_letter_code
_entity_poly.pdbx_strand_id
1 'polypeptide(L)'
;MCIVLSDGWLKTEIKLRQSTYTATCVLHLVGIKGPAFHFLSFSVLGCNIPSTIIVLYLMSYVMSDLSSSSPSSDEETTRWSPCLSADDVRVYYPRDVDWEEEHSKLCHAIRDATRRSTTVIFTTAKVIDTCKSPDKYIYFPDDFYPVVNGDINGSFHSKYIIDEEGKIASHISWSCFKIKNINIDKKSPKIEYNWLQVAVLVHFHAKTGRQVIFFIDLPSDHEDSVIKKSLFYSLQDSENPFIWHTILSRQAKSLYDNTVWSVRDLVRPVEKARNKPNPPAPNFPNLHDIARHVSHANEILHVAEHTLDRLVQAQISWKTEYYDSNTGSAKRNRMVCLQNKQDLLFLAKEIHCLKTRSASLSERLQNEINLAFNIVSQNLGTNAQGDNAMMKTIAIVSLLYVPGSFVSSVFGMNFFDMGSESEFTVSNKFWIYWVITIPLTAVTVLIWAIWHWSDKIRRPRWPHLVHWS
;
A
#
# COMPACT_ATOMS: atom_id res chain seq x y z
N MET A 1 15.38 7.84 6.29
CA MET A 1 16.51 7.96 5.34
C MET A 1 16.34 9.28 4.62
N CYS A 2 17.19 10.26 4.92
CA CYS A 2 17.17 11.55 4.21
C CYS A 2 18.36 11.58 3.26
N ILE A 3 18.11 11.93 1.99
CA ILE A 3 19.15 12.17 0.99
C ILE A 3 19.06 13.65 0.64
N VAL A 4 20.16 14.37 0.85
CA VAL A 4 20.37 15.69 0.26
C VAL A 4 21.31 15.49 -0.93
N LEU A 5 20.90 15.94 -2.10
CA LEU A 5 21.72 15.83 -3.32
C LEU A 5 22.66 17.03 -3.41
N SER A 6 23.96 16.76 -3.50
CA SER A 6 24.99 17.73 -3.88
C SER A 6 26.15 16.99 -4.55
N ASP A 7 26.49 17.47 -5.73
CA ASP A 7 27.57 17.13 -6.66
C ASP A 7 28.55 15.97 -6.38
N GLY A 8 28.51 14.98 -7.28
CA GLY A 8 29.72 14.42 -7.88
C GLY A 8 30.32 13.15 -7.28
N TRP A 9 30.23 12.92 -5.96
CA TRP A 9 30.93 11.78 -5.32
C TRP A 9 30.04 10.96 -4.38
N LEU A 10 29.83 9.69 -4.70
CA LEU A 10 28.96 8.79 -3.94
C LEU A 10 29.70 8.13 -2.76
N LYS A 11 29.78 8.81 -1.61
CA LYS A 11 30.36 8.25 -0.37
C LYS A 11 29.29 7.64 0.54
N THR A 12 29.06 6.33 0.39
CA THR A 12 28.03 5.58 1.16
C THR A 12 28.65 4.83 2.35
N GLU A 13 28.56 5.37 3.57
CA GLU A 13 28.91 4.62 4.80
C GLU A 13 27.77 3.70 5.25
N ILE A 14 27.94 2.38 5.09
CA ILE A 14 26.99 1.37 5.55
C ILE A 14 27.44 0.82 6.92
N LYS A 15 26.89 1.37 8.01
CA LYS A 15 27.10 0.86 9.38
C LYS A 15 26.15 -0.30 9.69
N LEU A 16 26.57 -1.52 9.36
CA LEU A 16 25.92 -2.74 9.85
C LEU A 16 26.16 -2.89 11.36
N ARG A 17 25.09 -3.12 12.14
CA ARG A 17 25.16 -3.33 13.59
C ARG A 17 24.51 -4.66 13.96
N GLN A 18 25.31 -5.73 13.98
CA GLN A 18 24.94 -6.98 14.64
C GLN A 18 25.40 -6.99 16.11
N SER A 19 24.91 -7.96 16.88
CA SER A 19 25.18 -8.04 18.32
C SER A 19 26.67 -8.27 18.59
N THR A 20 27.18 -7.57 19.61
CA THR A 20 28.38 -7.97 20.38
C THR A 20 29.62 -8.33 19.57
N TYR A 21 30.06 -7.47 18.64
CA TYR A 21 31.46 -7.04 18.45
C TYR A 21 31.52 -5.86 17.45
N THR A 22 32.20 -4.76 17.80
CA THR A 22 32.30 -3.57 16.91
C THR A 22 33.56 -3.62 16.04
N ALA A 23 33.43 -4.20 14.85
CA ALA A 23 34.39 -4.04 13.75
C ALA A 23 33.90 -2.96 12.77
N THR A 24 34.76 -2.01 12.41
CA THR A 24 34.40 -0.87 11.53
C THR A 24 34.93 -1.10 10.12
N CYS A 25 34.19 -1.84 9.30
CA CYS A 25 34.54 -2.03 7.89
C CYS A 25 34.22 -0.76 7.07
N VAL A 26 35.24 -0.15 6.47
CA VAL A 26 35.08 0.97 5.53
C VAL A 26 35.14 0.42 4.11
N LEU A 27 34.03 0.49 3.37
CA LEU A 27 33.95 0.02 1.99
C LEU A 27 34.19 1.20 1.02
N HIS A 28 35.31 1.20 0.32
CA HIS A 28 35.58 2.14 -0.77
C HIS A 28 35.08 1.58 -2.10
N LEU A 29 34.01 2.16 -2.64
CA LEU A 29 33.56 1.93 -4.01
C LEU A 29 34.18 2.99 -4.93
N VAL A 30 34.94 2.55 -5.94
CA VAL A 30 35.49 3.41 -6.99
C VAL A 30 34.93 2.94 -8.33
N GLY A 31 34.05 3.74 -8.92
CA GLY A 31 33.45 3.47 -10.22
C GLY A 31 34.01 4.42 -11.29
N ILE A 32 34.59 3.89 -12.35
CA ILE A 32 35.02 4.64 -13.53
C ILE A 32 33.99 4.40 -14.65
N LYS A 33 33.53 5.45 -15.32
CA LYS A 33 32.60 5.34 -16.46
C LYS A 33 33.37 5.06 -17.74
N GLY A 34 33.02 3.97 -18.42
CA GLY A 34 33.43 3.63 -19.78
C GLY A 34 32.39 2.72 -20.43
N PRO A 35 32.27 2.68 -21.78
CA PRO A 35 31.34 1.80 -22.47
C PRO A 35 31.87 0.36 -22.53
N ALA A 36 31.00 -0.58 -22.18
CA ALA A 36 31.25 -2.03 -22.01
C ALA A 36 32.18 -2.43 -20.84
N PHE A 37 31.80 -3.52 -20.16
CA PHE A 37 32.44 -4.17 -19.01
C PHE A 37 32.61 -3.33 -17.72
N HIS A 38 31.74 -3.60 -16.74
CA HIS A 38 31.94 -3.18 -15.35
C HIS A 38 32.98 -4.08 -14.66
N PHE A 39 34.18 -3.56 -14.41
CA PHE A 39 35.12 -4.14 -13.44
C PHE A 39 34.87 -3.54 -12.04
N LEU A 40 34.52 -4.38 -11.08
CA LEU A 40 34.50 -4.05 -9.65
C LEU A 40 35.71 -4.71 -8.98
N SER A 41 36.66 -3.89 -8.51
CA SER A 41 37.79 -4.35 -7.71
C SER A 41 37.47 -4.21 -6.22
N PHE A 42 37.64 -5.27 -5.45
CA PHE A 42 37.39 -5.30 -4.00
C PHE A 42 38.70 -5.45 -3.23
N SER A 43 39.10 -4.40 -2.53
CA SER A 43 40.27 -4.42 -1.63
C SER A 43 39.81 -4.51 -0.17
N VAL A 44 40.07 -5.64 0.48
CA VAL A 44 39.78 -5.85 1.91
C VAL A 44 41.10 -5.89 2.69
N LEU A 45 41.39 -4.85 3.47
CA LEU A 45 42.47 -4.90 4.47
C LEU A 45 41.93 -5.37 5.82
N GLY A 46 42.59 -6.38 6.41
CA GLY A 46 42.52 -6.65 7.84
C GLY A 46 41.26 -7.36 8.36
N CYS A 47 40.91 -8.53 7.83
CA CYS A 47 39.97 -9.42 8.53
C CYS A 47 40.24 -10.91 8.23
N ASN A 48 40.37 -11.73 9.28
CA ASN A 48 40.63 -13.19 9.17
C ASN A 48 39.31 -13.97 9.05
N ILE A 49 38.68 -13.89 7.88
CA ILE A 49 37.50 -14.70 7.50
C ILE A 49 37.75 -15.24 6.08
N PRO A 50 37.55 -16.55 5.80
CA PRO A 50 37.81 -17.11 4.49
C PRO A 50 36.94 -16.44 3.41
N SER A 51 37.59 -15.96 2.36
CA SER A 51 37.03 -15.08 1.32
C SER A 51 35.93 -15.70 0.45
N THR A 52 35.74 -17.02 0.51
CA THR A 52 34.77 -17.77 -0.29
C THR A 52 33.31 -17.52 0.09
N ILE A 53 33.02 -17.24 1.37
CA ILE A 53 31.64 -17.13 1.88
C ILE A 53 30.97 -15.82 1.43
N ILE A 54 31.71 -14.71 1.39
CA ILE A 54 31.18 -13.38 1.05
C ILE A 54 30.82 -13.29 -0.44
N VAL A 55 31.64 -13.87 -1.32
CA VAL A 55 31.43 -13.84 -2.78
C VAL A 55 30.15 -14.58 -3.18
N LEU A 56 29.86 -15.73 -2.57
CA LEU A 56 28.63 -16.48 -2.84
C LEU A 56 27.37 -15.73 -2.42
N TYR A 57 27.39 -15.03 -1.28
CA TYR A 57 26.22 -14.29 -0.78
C TYR A 57 25.90 -13.05 -1.63
N LEU A 58 26.92 -12.33 -2.14
CA LEU A 58 26.68 -11.21 -3.06
C LEU A 58 26.33 -11.67 -4.49
N MET A 59 26.91 -12.76 -5.00
CA MET A 59 26.53 -13.28 -6.33
C MET A 59 25.06 -13.70 -6.39
N SER A 60 24.53 -14.30 -5.31
CA SER A 60 23.10 -14.61 -5.21
C SER A 60 22.21 -13.37 -5.36
N TYR A 61 22.60 -12.24 -4.77
CA TYR A 61 21.82 -10.99 -4.75
C TYR A 61 21.94 -10.19 -6.06
N VAL A 62 23.13 -10.16 -6.68
CA VAL A 62 23.36 -9.44 -7.94
C VAL A 62 22.79 -10.19 -9.14
N MET A 63 22.77 -11.53 -9.12
CA MET A 63 22.11 -12.33 -10.16
C MET A 63 20.57 -12.26 -10.11
N SER A 64 19.97 -11.91 -8.97
CA SER A 64 18.50 -11.75 -8.87
C SER A 64 17.96 -10.44 -9.46
N ASP A 65 18.74 -9.35 -9.50
CA ASP A 65 18.29 -8.07 -10.08
C ASP A 65 18.52 -7.97 -11.60
N LEU A 66 19.43 -8.77 -12.16
CA LEU A 66 19.83 -8.70 -13.58
C LEU A 66 18.94 -9.49 -14.56
N SER A 67 17.88 -10.17 -14.08
CA SER A 67 16.85 -10.78 -14.94
C SER A 67 15.70 -9.84 -15.31
N SER A 68 15.81 -8.55 -14.97
CA SER A 68 14.82 -7.50 -15.23
C SER A 68 14.80 -7.00 -16.68
N SER A 69 14.76 -7.93 -17.65
CA SER A 69 14.62 -7.60 -19.07
C SER A 69 13.23 -7.07 -19.41
N SER A 70 13.21 -6.02 -20.23
CA SER A 70 12.08 -5.35 -20.91
C SER A 70 10.83 -6.19 -21.22
N PRO A 71 9.62 -5.58 -21.22
CA PRO A 71 8.36 -6.30 -21.44
C PRO A 71 8.30 -6.97 -22.81
N SER A 72 8.02 -8.28 -22.81
CA SER A 72 7.59 -9.00 -23.99
C SER A 72 6.14 -8.67 -24.32
N SER A 73 5.84 -8.54 -25.61
CA SER A 73 4.46 -8.50 -26.12
C SER A 73 3.82 -9.89 -26.13
N ASP A 74 2.53 -9.92 -26.48
CA ASP A 74 1.82 -11.06 -27.06
C ASP A 74 1.69 -12.35 -26.21
N GLU A 75 0.63 -12.41 -25.40
CA GLU A 75 -0.15 -13.66 -25.30
C GLU A 75 -1.65 -13.33 -25.17
N GLU A 76 -2.35 -13.31 -26.30
CA GLU A 76 -3.76 -12.94 -26.41
C GLU A 76 -4.66 -14.19 -26.56
N THR A 77 -5.92 -14.06 -26.11
CA THR A 77 -7.07 -14.96 -26.36
C THR A 77 -7.14 -16.24 -25.47
N THR A 78 -8.31 -16.83 -25.19
CA THR A 78 -9.66 -16.68 -25.79
C THR A 78 -10.79 -16.55 -24.76
N ARG A 79 -11.68 -15.57 -24.97
CA ARG A 79 -13.13 -15.82 -25.04
C ARG A 79 -13.76 -14.79 -25.97
N TRP A 80 -14.50 -15.27 -26.97
CA TRP A 80 -14.82 -14.56 -28.19
C TRP A 80 -15.74 -13.34 -28.01
N SER A 81 -15.30 -12.21 -28.58
CA SER A 81 -16.12 -11.09 -29.06
C SER A 81 -15.59 -10.68 -30.45
N PRO A 82 -16.39 -10.07 -31.34
CA PRO A 82 -15.90 -9.62 -32.65
C PRO A 82 -14.78 -8.58 -32.53
N CYS A 83 -13.85 -8.57 -33.49
CA CYS A 83 -12.64 -7.77 -33.42
C CYS A 83 -12.91 -6.26 -33.58
N LEU A 84 -12.99 -5.52 -32.46
CA LEU A 84 -12.76 -4.09 -32.47
C LEU A 84 -11.26 -3.79 -32.69
N SER A 85 -10.94 -2.67 -33.34
CA SER A 85 -9.59 -2.10 -33.29
C SER A 85 -9.32 -1.49 -31.92
N ALA A 86 -8.05 -1.42 -31.50
CA ALA A 86 -7.66 -0.86 -30.21
C ALA A 86 -7.96 0.65 -30.05
N ASP A 87 -8.29 1.35 -31.15
CA ASP A 87 -8.73 2.75 -31.17
C ASP A 87 -10.27 2.92 -31.36
N ASP A 88 -11.03 1.82 -31.45
CA ASP A 88 -12.46 1.89 -31.73
C ASP A 88 -13.27 2.17 -30.45
N VAL A 89 -14.18 3.13 -30.55
CA VAL A 89 -15.15 3.49 -29.52
C VAL A 89 -16.49 2.81 -29.80
N ARG A 90 -17.16 2.37 -28.73
CA ARG A 90 -18.57 2.00 -28.77
C ARG A 90 -19.41 3.28 -28.63
N VAL A 91 -20.34 3.49 -29.55
CA VAL A 91 -21.25 4.64 -29.58
C VAL A 91 -22.68 4.13 -29.49
N TYR A 92 -23.47 4.68 -28.57
CA TYR A 92 -24.88 4.38 -28.43
C TYR A 92 -25.74 5.63 -28.62
N TYR A 93 -26.85 5.46 -29.32
CA TYR A 93 -27.87 6.50 -29.50
C TYR A 93 -29.28 5.88 -29.51
N PRO A 94 -30.31 6.60 -29.04
CA PRO A 94 -31.65 6.03 -28.91
C PRO A 94 -32.32 5.90 -30.27
N ARG A 95 -32.89 4.72 -30.56
CA ARG A 95 -33.82 4.49 -31.67
C ARG A 95 -35.08 3.83 -31.14
N ASP A 96 -36.18 4.58 -31.19
CA ASP A 96 -37.55 4.20 -30.77
C ASP A 96 -37.67 3.69 -29.32
N VAL A 97 -37.29 2.44 -29.06
CA VAL A 97 -37.49 1.74 -27.78
C VAL A 97 -36.17 1.16 -27.22
N ASP A 98 -35.07 1.22 -27.96
CA ASP A 98 -33.77 0.66 -27.54
C ASP A 98 -32.58 1.58 -27.92
N TRP A 99 -31.37 1.20 -27.48
CA TRP A 99 -30.12 1.80 -27.92
C TRP A 99 -29.57 1.06 -29.15
N GLU A 100 -29.24 1.80 -30.21
CA GLU A 100 -28.48 1.27 -31.34
C GLU A 100 -26.98 1.40 -31.07
N GLU A 101 -26.23 0.30 -31.23
CA GLU A 101 -24.77 0.27 -31.06
C GLU A 101 -24.06 0.51 -32.41
N GLU A 102 -23.08 1.40 -32.40
CA GLU A 102 -22.24 1.74 -33.56
C GLU A 102 -20.76 1.74 -33.13
N HIS A 103 -19.93 0.99 -33.83
CA HIS A 103 -18.47 1.00 -33.63
C HIS A 103 -17.84 2.04 -34.56
N SER A 104 -17.03 2.93 -34.01
CA SER A 104 -16.51 4.11 -34.71
C SER A 104 -15.15 4.51 -34.16
N LYS A 105 -14.43 5.43 -34.81
CA LYS A 105 -13.24 6.06 -34.21
C LYS A 105 -13.67 7.30 -33.43
N LEU A 106 -13.04 7.58 -32.29
CA LEU A 106 -13.45 8.70 -31.41
C LEU A 106 -13.60 10.03 -32.16
N CYS A 107 -12.65 10.37 -33.04
CA CYS A 107 -12.70 11.59 -33.84
C CYS A 107 -13.84 11.65 -34.87
N HIS A 108 -14.42 10.51 -35.25
CA HIS A 108 -15.59 10.42 -36.12
C HIS A 108 -16.88 10.50 -35.29
N ALA A 109 -16.97 9.71 -34.21
CA ALA A 109 -18.06 9.74 -33.24
C ALA A 109 -18.35 11.15 -32.69
N ILE A 110 -17.30 11.90 -32.33
CA ILE A 110 -17.39 13.31 -31.88
C ILE A 110 -18.08 14.21 -32.91
N ARG A 111 -17.79 14.01 -34.20
CA ARG A 111 -18.33 14.84 -35.29
C ARG A 111 -19.80 14.50 -35.57
N ASP A 112 -20.16 13.22 -35.56
CA ASP A 112 -21.55 12.78 -35.75
C ASP A 112 -22.44 13.00 -34.52
N ALA A 113 -21.87 13.11 -33.30
CA ALA A 113 -22.58 13.52 -32.08
C ALA A 113 -23.17 14.95 -32.15
N THR A 114 -22.94 15.70 -33.23
CA THR A 114 -23.64 16.96 -33.55
C THR A 114 -25.04 16.74 -34.15
N ARG A 115 -25.34 15.55 -34.68
CA ARG A 115 -26.55 15.25 -35.47
C ARG A 115 -27.67 14.55 -34.70
N ARG A 116 -27.37 13.98 -33.52
CA ARG A 116 -28.29 13.16 -32.71
C ARG A 116 -28.67 13.89 -31.43
N SER A 117 -29.83 13.56 -30.84
CA SER A 117 -30.35 14.19 -29.61
C SER A 117 -29.57 13.77 -28.36
N THR A 118 -29.36 12.47 -28.18
CA THR A 118 -28.50 11.91 -27.13
C THR A 118 -27.47 10.99 -27.78
N THR A 119 -26.19 11.16 -27.42
CA THR A 119 -25.11 10.25 -27.85
C THR A 119 -24.27 9.87 -26.62
N VAL A 120 -24.13 8.57 -26.37
CA VAL A 120 -23.28 8.00 -25.32
C VAL A 120 -22.07 7.35 -26.01
N ILE A 121 -20.87 7.58 -25.50
CA ILE A 121 -19.61 7.14 -26.11
C ILE A 121 -18.72 6.52 -25.04
N PHE A 122 -18.27 5.29 -25.25
CA PHE A 122 -17.13 4.73 -24.52
C PHE A 122 -15.83 5.18 -25.10
N THR A 123 -14.87 5.47 -24.24
CA THR A 123 -13.48 5.62 -24.64
C THR A 123 -12.58 5.20 -23.48
N THR A 124 -11.29 5.04 -23.78
CA THR A 124 -10.24 5.00 -22.76
C THR A 124 -9.49 6.33 -22.79
N ALA A 125 -8.76 6.66 -21.73
CA ALA A 125 -7.84 7.80 -21.73
C ALA A 125 -6.83 7.73 -22.89
N LYS A 126 -6.38 6.51 -23.23
CA LYS A 126 -5.48 6.26 -24.37
C LYS A 126 -6.09 6.71 -25.71
N VAL A 127 -7.36 6.37 -25.95
CA VAL A 127 -8.07 6.69 -27.21
C VAL A 127 -8.46 8.17 -27.28
N ILE A 128 -8.67 8.82 -26.13
CA ILE A 128 -8.74 10.30 -26.05
C ILE A 128 -7.43 10.90 -26.58
N ASP A 129 -6.27 10.40 -26.14
CA ASP A 129 -4.96 10.92 -26.55
C ASP A 129 -4.51 10.54 -27.97
N THR A 130 -4.94 9.41 -28.53
CA THR A 130 -4.70 9.11 -29.95
C THR A 130 -5.56 9.95 -30.90
N CYS A 131 -6.67 10.54 -30.45
CA CYS A 131 -7.52 11.37 -31.32
C CYS A 131 -6.89 12.74 -31.62
N LYS A 132 -6.59 12.98 -32.92
CA LYS A 132 -5.93 14.20 -33.43
C LYS A 132 -6.89 15.26 -34.02
N SER A 133 -8.20 15.15 -33.81
CA SER A 133 -9.14 16.17 -34.33
C SER A 133 -9.07 17.46 -33.50
N PRO A 134 -9.05 18.66 -34.10
CA PRO A 134 -9.19 19.92 -33.34
C PRO A 134 -10.52 19.98 -32.56
N ASP A 135 -11.55 19.27 -33.05
CA ASP A 135 -12.85 19.14 -32.34
C ASP A 135 -12.70 18.55 -30.93
N LYS A 136 -11.61 17.81 -30.64
CA LYS A 136 -11.32 17.24 -29.31
C LYS A 136 -11.43 18.30 -28.22
N TYR A 137 -10.88 19.49 -28.43
CA TYR A 137 -10.84 20.56 -27.43
C TYR A 137 -12.21 21.21 -27.14
N ILE A 138 -13.20 21.03 -28.03
CA ILE A 138 -14.59 21.45 -27.77
C ILE A 138 -15.24 20.52 -26.74
N TYR A 139 -14.92 19.22 -26.82
CA TYR A 139 -15.52 18.19 -25.98
C TYR A 139 -14.67 17.81 -24.75
N PHE A 140 -13.37 18.08 -24.76
CA PHE A 140 -12.44 17.82 -23.65
C PHE A 140 -11.73 19.14 -23.29
N PRO A 141 -12.27 19.94 -22.36
CA PRO A 141 -11.68 21.22 -21.96
C PRO A 141 -10.38 21.01 -21.17
N ASP A 142 -9.50 22.01 -21.14
CA ASP A 142 -8.19 21.92 -20.47
C ASP A 142 -8.29 21.50 -18.99
N ASP A 143 -9.30 22.04 -18.28
CA ASP A 143 -9.66 21.70 -16.90
C ASP A 143 -9.95 20.19 -16.67
N PHE A 144 -10.27 19.44 -17.73
CA PHE A 144 -10.60 18.01 -17.68
C PHE A 144 -9.39 17.08 -17.87
N TYR A 145 -8.31 17.51 -18.55
CA TYR A 145 -7.16 16.63 -18.81
C TYR A 145 -6.48 16.03 -17.57
N PRO A 146 -6.51 16.62 -16.36
CA PRO A 146 -6.06 15.93 -15.14
C PRO A 146 -6.82 14.63 -14.81
N VAL A 147 -8.03 14.42 -15.36
CA VAL A 147 -8.82 13.18 -15.26
C VAL A 147 -8.33 12.10 -16.25
N VAL A 148 -7.72 12.53 -17.37
CA VAL A 148 -7.25 11.64 -18.45
C VAL A 148 -5.78 11.27 -18.25
N ASN A 149 -4.95 12.26 -17.90
CA ASN A 149 -3.48 12.15 -17.89
C ASN A 149 -2.89 12.11 -16.47
N GLY A 150 -3.68 12.39 -15.43
CA GLY A 150 -3.25 12.43 -14.03
C GLY A 150 -3.76 11.24 -13.21
N ASP A 151 -2.94 10.77 -12.25
CA ASP A 151 -3.33 9.72 -11.29
C ASP A 151 -4.07 10.34 -10.09
N ILE A 152 -5.39 10.52 -10.19
CA ILE A 152 -6.20 11.28 -9.22
C ILE A 152 -7.23 10.40 -8.51
N ASN A 153 -7.34 10.54 -7.19
CA ASN A 153 -8.27 9.71 -6.38
C ASN A 153 -9.76 9.94 -6.72
N GLY A 154 -10.09 11.08 -7.31
CA GLY A 154 -11.41 11.44 -7.80
C GLY A 154 -11.51 12.95 -8.03
N SER A 155 -12.55 13.39 -8.73
CA SER A 155 -12.80 14.80 -9.02
C SER A 155 -14.27 15.02 -9.40
N PHE A 156 -14.77 16.24 -9.18
CA PHE A 156 -16.07 16.68 -9.70
C PHE A 156 -15.97 18.15 -10.14
N HIS A 157 -16.57 18.47 -11.28
CA HIS A 157 -16.71 19.84 -11.77
C HIS A 157 -18.05 20.04 -12.51
N SER A 158 -18.55 21.27 -12.51
CA SER A 158 -19.77 21.68 -13.19
C SER A 158 -19.63 23.14 -13.63
N LYS A 159 -19.74 23.39 -14.93
CA LYS A 159 -19.50 24.68 -15.58
C LYS A 159 -20.68 25.02 -16.48
N TYR A 160 -21.23 26.23 -16.33
CA TYR A 160 -22.24 26.76 -17.25
C TYR A 160 -21.58 27.66 -18.28
N ILE A 161 -22.06 27.58 -19.52
CA ILE A 161 -21.76 28.54 -20.58
C ILE A 161 -23.06 29.33 -20.80
N ILE A 162 -22.95 30.65 -20.69
CA ILE A 162 -24.07 31.58 -20.68
C ILE A 162 -24.13 32.29 -22.04
N ASP A 163 -25.34 32.54 -22.56
CA ASP A 163 -25.56 33.33 -23.77
C ASP A 163 -25.58 34.85 -23.51
N GLU A 164 -25.68 35.64 -24.58
CA GLU A 164 -25.79 37.10 -24.53
C GLU A 164 -27.08 37.56 -23.80
N GLU A 165 -28.09 36.69 -23.70
CA GLU A 165 -29.33 36.94 -22.95
C GLU A 165 -29.21 36.64 -21.44
N GLY A 166 -28.03 36.21 -20.96
CA GLY A 166 -27.78 35.88 -19.55
C GLY A 166 -28.36 34.53 -19.11
N LYS A 167 -28.74 33.66 -20.05
CA LYS A 167 -29.30 32.32 -19.78
C LYS A 167 -28.26 31.23 -20.01
N ILE A 168 -28.46 30.08 -19.36
CA ILE A 168 -27.61 28.90 -19.57
C ILE A 168 -27.83 28.37 -20.99
N ALA A 169 -26.82 28.48 -21.84
CA ALA A 169 -26.83 27.99 -23.22
C ALA A 169 -26.34 26.53 -23.30
N SER A 170 -25.31 26.20 -22.53
CA SER A 170 -24.86 24.82 -22.31
C SER A 170 -24.27 24.61 -20.92
N HIS A 171 -24.14 23.34 -20.54
CA HIS A 171 -23.58 22.88 -19.28
C HIS A 171 -22.57 21.76 -19.57
N ILE A 172 -21.42 21.83 -18.91
CA ILE A 172 -20.35 20.83 -18.99
C ILE A 172 -20.03 20.38 -17.56
N SER A 173 -20.14 19.09 -17.29
CA SER A 173 -19.80 18.51 -15.99
C SER A 173 -19.09 17.18 -16.10
N TRP A 174 -18.18 16.91 -15.16
CA TRP A 174 -17.53 15.60 -15.04
C TRP A 174 -17.50 15.12 -13.60
N SER A 175 -17.48 13.79 -13.43
CA SER A 175 -17.19 13.13 -12.16
C SER A 175 -16.24 11.96 -12.41
N CYS A 176 -15.19 11.86 -11.60
CA CYS A 176 -14.13 10.85 -11.66
C CYS A 176 -14.01 10.12 -10.33
N PHE A 177 -13.83 8.80 -10.37
CA PHE A 177 -13.68 7.92 -9.22
C PHE A 177 -12.50 6.95 -9.44
N LYS A 178 -11.53 6.92 -8.51
CA LYS A 178 -10.44 5.95 -8.54
C LYS A 178 -10.79 4.71 -7.72
N ILE A 179 -10.55 3.53 -8.26
CA ILE A 179 -10.80 2.23 -7.64
C ILE A 179 -9.48 1.45 -7.58
N LYS A 180 -9.24 0.74 -6.47
CA LYS A 180 -8.15 -0.23 -6.34
C LYS A 180 -8.71 -1.64 -6.32
N ASN A 181 -8.88 -2.23 -7.50
CA ASN A 181 -9.29 -3.62 -7.60
C ASN A 181 -8.15 -4.53 -7.09
N ILE A 182 -8.49 -5.52 -6.28
CA ILE A 182 -7.56 -6.47 -5.67
C ILE A 182 -7.97 -7.88 -6.09
N ASN A 183 -7.05 -8.57 -6.75
CA ASN A 183 -7.20 -9.97 -7.14
C ASN A 183 -6.57 -10.87 -6.07
N ILE A 184 -7.38 -11.73 -5.45
CA ILE A 184 -6.91 -12.67 -4.43
C ILE A 184 -6.73 -14.04 -5.08
N ASP A 185 -5.60 -14.23 -5.76
CA ASP A 185 -5.16 -15.60 -6.05
C ASP A 185 -4.86 -16.33 -4.74
N LYS A 186 -5.25 -17.60 -4.69
CA LYS A 186 -5.08 -18.49 -3.53
C LYS A 186 -3.80 -19.33 -3.63
N LYS A 187 -3.06 -19.26 -4.75
CA LYS A 187 -1.79 -19.96 -4.97
C LYS A 187 -0.58 -19.05 -4.69
N SER A 188 -0.70 -17.77 -5.04
CA SER A 188 0.29 -16.72 -4.80
C SER A 188 0.24 -16.20 -3.35
N PRO A 189 1.39 -15.97 -2.69
CA PRO A 189 1.48 -15.23 -1.43
C PRO A 189 1.54 -13.70 -1.63
N LYS A 190 1.59 -13.22 -2.88
CA LYS A 190 1.68 -11.80 -3.24
C LYS A 190 0.29 -11.26 -3.57
N ILE A 191 -0.09 -10.13 -2.96
CA ILE A 191 -1.36 -9.46 -3.23
C ILE A 191 -1.28 -8.80 -4.62
N GLU A 192 -2.10 -9.27 -5.56
CA GLU A 192 -2.22 -8.67 -6.89
C GLU A 192 -3.30 -7.59 -6.89
N TYR A 193 -3.05 -6.50 -7.62
CA TYR A 193 -3.98 -5.39 -7.72
C TYR A 193 -3.79 -4.60 -9.02
N ASN A 194 -4.86 -3.97 -9.46
CA ASN A 194 -4.85 -2.98 -10.53
C ASN A 194 -5.61 -1.73 -10.09
N TRP A 195 -5.14 -0.58 -10.57
CA TRP A 195 -5.83 0.69 -10.43
C TRP A 195 -6.73 0.92 -11.63
N LEU A 196 -7.88 1.55 -11.38
CA LEU A 196 -8.89 1.87 -12.37
C LEU A 196 -9.42 3.28 -12.07
N GLN A 197 -9.48 4.16 -13.06
CA GLN A 197 -9.91 5.55 -12.89
C GLN A 197 -11.11 5.80 -13.81
N VAL A 198 -12.31 5.55 -13.30
CA VAL A 198 -13.54 5.65 -14.10
C VAL A 198 -14.07 7.08 -14.06
N ALA A 199 -14.45 7.62 -15.21
CA ALA A 199 -15.04 8.95 -15.30
C ALA A 199 -16.25 9.00 -16.24
N VAL A 200 -17.08 10.03 -16.05
CA VAL A 200 -18.09 10.44 -17.01
C VAL A 200 -17.99 11.94 -17.21
N LEU A 201 -18.07 12.37 -18.46
CA LEU A 201 -18.06 13.77 -18.91
C LEU A 201 -19.33 14.00 -19.74
N VAL A 202 -20.12 15.00 -19.34
CA VAL A 202 -21.45 15.30 -19.90
C VAL A 202 -21.43 16.70 -20.52
N HIS A 203 -21.90 16.80 -21.76
CA HIS A 203 -22.15 18.05 -22.48
C HIS A 203 -23.63 18.19 -22.78
N PHE A 204 -24.30 19.13 -22.12
CA PHE A 204 -25.73 19.40 -22.28
C PHE A 204 -25.97 20.76 -22.95
N HIS A 205 -26.79 20.81 -24.00
CA HIS A 205 -27.09 22.03 -24.76
C HIS A 205 -28.55 22.47 -24.53
N ALA A 206 -28.77 23.37 -23.58
CA ALA A 206 -30.10 23.81 -23.14
C ALA A 206 -31.05 24.21 -24.27
N LYS A 207 -30.59 25.04 -25.23
CA LYS A 207 -31.41 25.52 -26.36
C LYS A 207 -31.86 24.42 -27.35
N THR A 208 -31.35 23.18 -27.22
CA THR A 208 -31.68 22.05 -28.12
C THR A 208 -32.02 20.74 -27.40
N GLY A 209 -31.83 20.66 -26.08
CA GLY A 209 -31.87 19.42 -25.31
C GLY A 209 -30.74 18.42 -25.65
N ARG A 210 -29.79 18.77 -26.53
CA ARG A 210 -28.79 17.82 -27.04
C ARG A 210 -27.77 17.44 -25.97
N GLN A 211 -27.56 16.13 -25.79
CA GLN A 211 -26.61 15.57 -24.84
C GLN A 211 -25.52 14.75 -25.55
N VAL A 212 -24.26 14.98 -25.19
CA VAL A 212 -23.14 14.10 -25.56
C VAL A 212 -22.42 13.67 -24.28
N ILE A 213 -22.30 12.36 -24.06
CA ILE A 213 -21.80 11.76 -22.82
C ILE A 213 -20.64 10.84 -23.16
N PHE A 214 -19.49 11.07 -22.52
CA PHE A 214 -18.33 10.19 -22.61
C PHE A 214 -18.18 9.44 -21.29
N PHE A 215 -18.26 8.12 -21.33
CA PHE A 215 -17.81 7.26 -20.24
C PHE A 215 -16.38 6.80 -20.54
N ILE A 216 -15.50 6.93 -19.53
CA ILE A 216 -14.06 6.83 -19.72
C ILE A 216 -13.51 5.75 -18.79
N ASP A 217 -12.80 4.78 -19.40
CA ASP A 217 -12.16 3.63 -18.74
C ASP A 217 -13.12 2.80 -17.85
N LEU A 218 -14.43 2.79 -18.15
CA LEU A 218 -15.39 1.93 -17.47
C LEU A 218 -15.28 0.48 -17.99
N PRO A 219 -15.21 -0.54 -17.11
CA PRO A 219 -15.19 -1.95 -17.53
C PRO A 219 -16.44 -2.36 -18.32
N SER A 220 -16.26 -3.29 -19.27
CA SER A 220 -17.29 -3.68 -20.25
C SER A 220 -18.53 -4.35 -19.64
N ASP A 221 -18.40 -5.04 -18.51
CA ASP A 221 -19.50 -5.60 -17.72
C ASP A 221 -20.33 -4.52 -17.01
N HIS A 222 -19.68 -3.45 -16.57
CA HIS A 222 -20.33 -2.26 -16.04
C HIS A 222 -20.99 -1.41 -17.14
N GLU A 223 -20.48 -1.43 -18.37
CA GLU A 223 -21.07 -0.70 -19.51
C GLU A 223 -22.43 -1.23 -19.94
N ASP A 224 -22.55 -2.53 -20.15
CA ASP A 224 -23.83 -3.21 -20.40
C ASP A 224 -24.87 -2.86 -19.32
N SER A 225 -24.40 -2.76 -18.08
CA SER A 225 -25.16 -2.41 -16.88
C SER A 225 -25.53 -0.90 -16.81
N VAL A 226 -24.82 -0.03 -17.53
CA VAL A 226 -25.16 1.38 -17.76
C VAL A 226 -26.23 1.52 -18.84
N ILE A 227 -26.02 0.95 -20.02
CA ILE A 227 -26.92 1.09 -21.19
C ILE A 227 -28.32 0.55 -20.89
N LYS A 228 -28.41 -0.63 -20.28
CA LYS A 228 -29.68 -1.26 -19.86
C LYS A 228 -30.44 -0.45 -18.80
N LYS A 229 -29.78 0.50 -18.11
CA LYS A 229 -30.41 1.38 -17.11
C LYS A 229 -30.65 2.80 -17.64
N SER A 230 -29.78 3.33 -18.49
CA SER A 230 -29.91 4.68 -19.06
C SER A 230 -31.12 4.82 -19.99
N LEU A 231 -31.54 3.74 -20.66
CA LEU A 231 -32.69 3.70 -21.58
C LEU A 231 -33.96 4.28 -20.93
N PHE A 232 -34.28 3.85 -19.71
CA PHE A 232 -35.46 4.30 -18.97
C PHE A 232 -35.45 5.81 -18.68
N TYR A 233 -34.27 6.38 -18.42
CA TYR A 233 -34.11 7.81 -18.15
C TYR A 233 -34.07 8.64 -19.44
N SER A 234 -33.34 8.19 -20.47
CA SER A 234 -33.19 8.91 -21.75
C SER A 234 -34.51 9.02 -22.54
N LEU A 235 -35.50 8.17 -22.25
CA LEU A 235 -36.85 8.25 -22.80
C LEU A 235 -37.81 9.12 -21.96
N GLN A 236 -37.39 9.63 -20.79
CA GLN A 236 -38.27 10.31 -19.83
C GLN A 236 -37.82 11.68 -19.31
N ASP A 237 -36.52 11.97 -19.36
CA ASP A 237 -35.92 13.26 -18.97
C ASP A 237 -34.62 13.48 -19.76
N SER A 238 -34.70 14.30 -20.80
CA SER A 238 -33.57 14.79 -21.60
C SER A 238 -33.06 16.16 -21.16
N GLU A 239 -33.49 16.68 -20.00
CA GLU A 239 -33.12 18.01 -19.50
C GLU A 239 -32.22 17.99 -18.26
N ASN A 240 -32.07 16.83 -17.59
CA ASN A 240 -31.26 16.70 -16.36
C ASN A 240 -29.90 15.99 -16.61
N PRO A 241 -28.79 16.74 -16.84
CA PRO A 241 -27.47 16.16 -17.08
C PRO A 241 -26.92 15.34 -15.90
N PHE A 242 -27.40 15.57 -14.68
CA PHE A 242 -26.92 14.89 -13.47
C PHE A 242 -27.32 13.40 -13.40
N ILE A 243 -28.22 12.92 -14.26
CA ILE A 243 -28.61 11.50 -14.34
C ILE A 243 -27.40 10.62 -14.71
N TRP A 244 -26.56 11.05 -15.64
CA TRP A 244 -25.37 10.27 -16.07
C TRP A 244 -24.33 10.14 -14.96
N HIS A 245 -24.19 11.18 -14.14
CA HIS A 245 -23.35 11.15 -12.94
C HIS A 245 -23.90 10.18 -11.89
N THR A 246 -25.22 10.11 -11.68
CA THR A 246 -25.86 9.07 -10.84
C THR A 246 -25.61 7.67 -11.37
N ILE A 247 -25.71 7.48 -12.70
CA ILE A 247 -25.50 6.20 -13.36
C ILE A 247 -24.04 5.74 -13.19
N LEU A 248 -23.03 6.60 -13.41
CA LEU A 248 -21.64 6.27 -13.10
C LEU A 248 -21.46 5.95 -11.62
N SER A 249 -21.97 6.81 -10.73
CA SER A 249 -21.83 6.67 -9.28
C SER A 249 -22.38 5.34 -8.77
N ARG A 250 -23.44 4.83 -9.39
CA ARG A 250 -24.03 3.52 -9.11
C ARG A 250 -23.12 2.35 -9.52
N GLN A 251 -22.35 2.48 -10.61
CA GLN A 251 -21.31 1.50 -10.99
C GLN A 251 -20.08 1.61 -10.08
N ALA A 252 -19.59 2.84 -9.83
CA ALA A 252 -18.46 3.11 -8.94
C ALA A 252 -18.71 2.56 -7.53
N LYS A 253 -19.91 2.74 -6.97
CA LYS A 253 -20.31 2.13 -5.69
C LYS A 253 -20.22 0.59 -5.69
N SER A 254 -20.51 -0.07 -6.82
CA SER A 254 -20.40 -1.52 -6.94
C SER A 254 -18.94 -1.98 -6.97
N LEU A 255 -18.09 -1.25 -7.69
CA LEU A 255 -16.63 -1.46 -7.71
C LEU A 255 -15.99 -1.19 -6.33
N TYR A 256 -16.48 -0.19 -5.60
CA TYR A 256 -16.05 0.11 -4.23
C TYR A 256 -16.49 -0.95 -3.22
N ASP A 257 -17.71 -1.50 -3.31
CA ASP A 257 -18.12 -2.59 -2.41
C ASP A 257 -17.20 -3.81 -2.65
N ASN A 258 -17.02 -4.23 -3.92
CA ASN A 258 -16.08 -5.30 -4.30
C ASN A 258 -14.67 -5.08 -3.72
N THR A 259 -14.13 -3.85 -3.84
CA THR A 259 -12.83 -3.46 -3.25
C THR A 259 -12.82 -3.71 -1.74
N VAL A 260 -13.84 -3.26 -1.00
CA VAL A 260 -13.92 -3.42 0.46
C VAL A 260 -14.09 -4.88 0.88
N TRP A 261 -14.81 -5.71 0.12
CA TRP A 261 -14.90 -7.15 0.38
C TRP A 261 -13.55 -7.85 0.15
N SER A 262 -12.82 -7.55 -0.93
CA SER A 262 -11.47 -8.10 -1.16
C SER A 262 -10.49 -7.68 -0.06
N VAL A 263 -10.43 -6.39 0.30
CA VAL A 263 -9.57 -5.92 1.41
C VAL A 263 -9.91 -6.64 2.72
N ARG A 264 -11.19 -6.81 3.04
CA ARG A 264 -11.65 -7.57 4.22
C ARG A 264 -11.19 -9.02 4.18
N ASP A 265 -11.20 -9.66 3.02
CA ASP A 265 -10.87 -11.08 2.88
C ASP A 265 -9.37 -11.37 2.88
N LEU A 266 -8.53 -10.34 2.76
CA LEU A 266 -7.11 -10.39 3.15
C LEU A 266 -6.92 -10.34 4.68
N VAL A 267 -7.70 -9.50 5.39
CA VAL A 267 -7.61 -9.36 6.86
C VAL A 267 -8.23 -10.57 7.59
N ARG A 268 -9.32 -11.14 7.07
CA ARG A 268 -10.12 -12.17 7.76
C ARG A 268 -9.34 -13.47 8.09
N PRO A 269 -8.39 -13.95 7.28
CA PRO A 269 -7.49 -15.04 7.65
C PRO A 269 -6.57 -14.72 8.83
N VAL A 270 -6.09 -13.48 8.95
CA VAL A 270 -5.23 -13.04 10.06
C VAL A 270 -5.97 -13.12 11.39
N GLU A 271 -7.16 -12.51 11.47
CA GLU A 271 -8.01 -12.55 12.67
C GLU A 271 -8.32 -13.99 13.12
N LYS A 272 -8.56 -14.88 12.15
CA LYS A 272 -8.82 -16.31 12.40
C LYS A 272 -7.57 -17.09 12.80
N ALA A 273 -6.39 -16.69 12.36
CA ALA A 273 -5.13 -17.40 12.66
C ALA A 273 -4.73 -17.26 14.13
N ARG A 274 -5.00 -16.11 14.75
CA ARG A 274 -4.78 -15.87 16.19
C ARG A 274 -5.57 -16.83 17.08
N ASN A 275 -6.80 -17.14 16.71
CA ASN A 275 -7.72 -17.96 17.52
C ASN A 275 -7.45 -19.49 17.41
N LYS A 276 -6.31 -19.90 16.82
CA LYS A 276 -5.89 -21.31 16.76
C LYS A 276 -5.13 -21.69 18.05
N PRO A 277 -5.18 -22.95 18.51
CA PRO A 277 -4.47 -23.38 19.73
C PRO A 277 -2.96 -23.08 19.70
N ASN A 278 -2.33 -23.34 18.56
CA ASN A 278 -0.98 -22.91 18.23
C ASN A 278 -1.07 -21.86 17.10
N PRO A 279 -1.06 -20.55 17.41
CA PRO A 279 -1.06 -19.52 16.37
C PRO A 279 0.29 -19.49 15.63
N PRO A 280 0.30 -19.30 14.30
CA PRO A 280 1.54 -19.15 13.55
C PRO A 280 2.26 -17.84 13.91
N ALA A 281 3.58 -17.80 13.71
CA ALA A 281 4.36 -16.58 13.91
C ALA A 281 3.85 -15.44 12.99
N PRO A 282 3.78 -14.19 13.49
CA PRO A 282 3.21 -13.07 12.74
C PRO A 282 4.10 -12.66 11.56
N ASN A 283 3.56 -12.73 10.35
CA ASN A 283 4.20 -12.23 9.13
C ASN A 283 4.00 -10.71 9.01
N PHE A 284 4.81 -9.94 9.75
CA PHE A 284 4.73 -8.46 9.74
C PHE A 284 4.79 -7.82 8.35
N PRO A 285 5.66 -8.25 7.40
CA PRO A 285 5.63 -7.74 6.03
C PRO A 285 4.26 -7.84 5.36
N ASN A 286 3.61 -9.02 5.44
CA ASN A 286 2.27 -9.23 4.90
C ASN A 286 1.21 -8.40 5.65
N LEU A 287 1.29 -8.29 6.98
CA LEU A 287 0.37 -7.46 7.76
C LEU A 287 0.44 -5.98 7.35
N HIS A 288 1.65 -5.45 7.14
CA HIS A 288 1.85 -4.07 6.68
C HIS A 288 1.42 -3.85 5.23
N ASP A 289 1.54 -4.85 4.35
CA ASP A 289 1.05 -4.74 2.97
C ASP A 289 -0.49 -4.78 2.92
N ILE A 290 -1.13 -5.66 3.70
CA ILE A 290 -2.59 -5.63 3.86
C ILE A 290 -3.04 -4.28 4.44
N ALA A 291 -2.32 -3.73 5.43
CA ALA A 291 -2.63 -2.41 5.99
C ALA A 291 -2.50 -1.29 4.95
N ARG A 292 -1.44 -1.32 4.12
CA ARG A 292 -1.30 -0.44 2.95
C ARG A 292 -2.50 -0.56 2.01
N HIS A 293 -3.04 -1.76 1.77
CA HIS A 293 -4.24 -1.93 0.94
C HIS A 293 -5.52 -1.37 1.61
N VAL A 294 -5.69 -1.51 2.93
CA VAL A 294 -6.79 -0.87 3.67
C VAL A 294 -6.70 0.65 3.62
N SER A 295 -5.51 1.24 3.79
CA SER A 295 -5.31 2.68 3.74
C SER A 295 -5.71 3.29 2.40
N HIS A 296 -5.27 2.69 1.28
CA HIS A 296 -5.69 3.14 -0.06
C HIS A 296 -7.22 3.03 -0.25
N ALA A 297 -7.86 2.00 0.28
CA ALA A 297 -9.33 1.87 0.20
C ALA A 297 -10.04 2.98 1.01
N ASN A 298 -9.53 3.33 2.19
CA ASN A 298 -10.05 4.45 2.97
C ASN A 298 -9.88 5.80 2.26
N GLU A 299 -8.73 6.01 1.62
CA GLU A 299 -8.39 7.22 0.88
C GLU A 299 -9.33 7.45 -0.32
N ILE A 300 -9.49 6.46 -1.20
CA ILE A 300 -10.39 6.57 -2.36
C ILE A 300 -11.86 6.68 -1.94
N LEU A 301 -12.30 5.98 -0.89
CA LEU A 301 -13.66 6.11 -0.36
C LEU A 301 -13.92 7.49 0.26
N HIS A 302 -12.90 8.11 0.86
CA HIS A 302 -13.01 9.48 1.37
C HIS A 302 -13.18 10.50 0.24
N VAL A 303 -12.46 10.33 -0.87
CA VAL A 303 -12.60 11.21 -2.04
C VAL A 303 -13.92 10.95 -2.77
N ALA A 304 -14.35 9.69 -2.88
CA ALA A 304 -15.63 9.33 -3.49
C ALA A 304 -16.86 9.87 -2.74
N GLU A 305 -16.86 9.80 -1.40
CA GLU A 305 -17.91 10.39 -0.55
C GLU A 305 -18.03 11.91 -0.82
N HIS A 306 -16.92 12.64 -0.73
CA HIS A 306 -16.91 14.09 -0.98
C HIS A 306 -17.27 14.43 -2.45
N THR A 307 -16.86 13.60 -3.41
CA THR A 307 -17.24 13.75 -4.83
C THR A 307 -18.76 13.66 -5.00
N LEU A 308 -19.43 12.75 -4.29
CA LEU A 308 -20.90 12.65 -4.28
C LEU A 308 -21.57 13.83 -3.56
N ASP A 309 -21.02 14.32 -2.45
CA ASP A 309 -21.58 15.50 -1.77
C ASP A 309 -21.56 16.75 -2.65
N ARG A 310 -20.49 16.96 -3.43
CA ARG A 310 -20.36 18.10 -4.36
C ARG A 310 -21.27 17.93 -5.60
N LEU A 311 -21.45 16.71 -6.08
CA LEU A 311 -22.41 16.35 -7.13
C LEU A 311 -23.86 16.63 -6.67
N VAL A 312 -24.23 16.20 -5.44
CA VAL A 312 -25.54 16.49 -4.82
C VAL A 312 -25.77 18.00 -4.68
N GLN A 313 -24.75 18.76 -4.25
CA GLN A 313 -24.83 20.22 -4.17
C GLN A 313 -25.07 20.86 -5.55
N ALA A 314 -24.31 20.46 -6.57
CA ALA A 314 -24.44 20.99 -7.92
C ALA A 314 -25.82 20.72 -8.54
N GLN A 315 -26.43 19.54 -8.30
CA GLN A 315 -27.79 19.29 -8.78
C GLN A 315 -28.86 20.12 -8.02
N ILE A 316 -28.63 20.44 -6.74
CA ILE A 316 -29.52 21.36 -6.00
C ILE A 316 -29.45 22.77 -6.59
N SER A 317 -28.23 23.22 -6.96
CA SER A 317 -27.99 24.44 -7.72
C SER A 317 -28.71 24.42 -9.06
N TRP A 318 -28.45 23.43 -9.92
CA TRP A 318 -29.10 23.24 -11.22
C TRP A 318 -30.62 23.33 -11.16
N LYS A 319 -31.24 22.72 -10.13
CA LYS A 319 -32.68 22.78 -9.94
C LYS A 319 -33.22 24.21 -9.81
N THR A 320 -32.51 25.04 -9.05
CA THR A 320 -32.91 26.42 -8.75
C THR A 320 -32.53 27.35 -9.90
N GLU A 321 -31.38 27.11 -10.53
CA GLU A 321 -30.78 27.96 -11.57
C GLU A 321 -31.42 27.73 -12.95
N TYR A 322 -31.80 26.49 -13.29
CA TYR A 322 -32.30 26.10 -14.62
C TYR A 322 -33.81 25.82 -14.71
N TYR A 323 -34.40 25.13 -13.71
CA TYR A 323 -35.83 24.78 -13.76
C TYR A 323 -36.74 25.81 -13.11
N ASP A 324 -36.37 26.34 -11.94
CA ASP A 324 -37.20 27.34 -11.25
C ASP A 324 -37.17 28.72 -11.96
N SER A 325 -36.28 28.90 -12.94
CA SER A 325 -36.21 30.05 -13.87
C SER A 325 -36.98 29.87 -15.18
N ASN A 326 -37.34 28.64 -15.59
CA ASN A 326 -38.03 28.33 -16.86
C ASN A 326 -39.49 27.90 -16.61
N THR A 327 -40.42 28.82 -16.84
CA THR A 327 -41.83 28.70 -16.41
C THR A 327 -42.72 27.74 -17.23
N GLY A 328 -42.25 27.20 -18.37
CA GLY A 328 -43.09 26.44 -19.32
C GLY A 328 -43.41 25.00 -18.90
N SER A 329 -42.39 24.16 -18.71
CA SER A 329 -42.54 22.69 -18.54
C SER A 329 -42.33 22.19 -17.10
N ALA A 330 -42.13 23.12 -16.15
CA ALA A 330 -41.37 22.87 -14.92
C ALA A 330 -41.83 21.66 -14.07
N LYS A 331 -43.13 21.35 -13.98
CA LYS A 331 -43.64 20.43 -12.94
C LYS A 331 -43.17 18.98 -13.05
N ARG A 332 -43.04 18.41 -14.26
CA ARG A 332 -42.55 17.03 -14.44
C ARG A 332 -41.05 16.94 -14.18
N ASN A 333 -40.28 17.83 -14.81
CA ASN A 333 -38.82 17.78 -14.81
C ASN A 333 -38.28 18.10 -13.40
N ARG A 334 -38.94 18.99 -12.65
CA ARG A 334 -38.70 19.26 -11.22
C ARG A 334 -38.93 18.04 -10.31
N MET A 335 -39.72 17.05 -10.73
CA MET A 335 -39.92 15.78 -10.02
C MET A 335 -38.82 14.76 -10.35
N VAL A 336 -38.40 14.62 -11.62
CA VAL A 336 -37.28 13.72 -11.98
C VAL A 336 -35.96 14.25 -11.41
N CYS A 337 -35.75 15.57 -11.42
CA CYS A 337 -34.66 16.23 -10.71
C CYS A 337 -34.72 16.05 -9.18
N LEU A 338 -35.89 15.74 -8.58
CA LEU A 338 -36.01 15.37 -7.17
C LEU A 338 -35.67 13.89 -6.95
N GLN A 339 -36.15 13.00 -7.82
CA GLN A 339 -35.84 11.57 -7.79
C GLN A 339 -34.33 11.31 -7.96
N ASN A 340 -33.68 11.95 -8.94
CA ASN A 340 -32.24 11.80 -9.13
C ASN A 340 -31.44 12.32 -7.91
N LYS A 341 -31.95 13.33 -7.19
CA LYS A 341 -31.36 13.80 -5.92
C LYS A 341 -31.51 12.76 -4.80
N GLN A 342 -32.65 12.06 -4.75
CA GLN A 342 -32.87 10.97 -3.79
C GLN A 342 -31.94 9.78 -4.08
N ASP A 343 -31.79 9.40 -5.35
CA ASP A 343 -30.83 8.37 -5.80
C ASP A 343 -29.39 8.72 -5.41
N LEU A 344 -28.96 9.97 -5.60
CA LEU A 344 -27.61 10.42 -5.25
C LEU A 344 -27.38 10.50 -3.73
N LEU A 345 -28.36 10.97 -2.95
CA LEU A 345 -28.28 10.95 -1.49
C LEU A 345 -28.23 9.52 -0.94
N PHE A 346 -28.93 8.57 -1.57
CA PHE A 346 -28.84 7.16 -1.26
C PHE A 346 -27.43 6.62 -1.56
N LEU A 347 -26.88 6.88 -2.76
CA LEU A 347 -25.53 6.46 -3.15
C LEU A 347 -24.44 7.07 -2.25
N ALA A 348 -24.59 8.35 -1.86
CA ALA A 348 -23.70 9.00 -0.91
C ALA A 348 -23.71 8.28 0.45
N LYS A 349 -24.90 7.91 0.95
CA LYS A 349 -25.01 7.13 2.18
C LYS A 349 -24.46 5.71 2.05
N GLU A 350 -24.58 5.07 0.88
CA GLU A 350 -23.94 3.78 0.63
C GLU A 350 -22.42 3.87 0.66
N ILE A 351 -21.80 4.83 -0.06
CA ILE A 351 -20.34 5.01 -0.05
C ILE A 351 -19.84 5.38 1.36
N HIS A 352 -20.55 6.22 2.10
CA HIS A 352 -20.27 6.51 3.51
C HIS A 352 -20.27 5.25 4.39
N CYS A 353 -21.22 4.32 4.17
CA CYS A 353 -21.25 3.03 4.88
C CYS A 353 -20.06 2.13 4.50
N LEU A 354 -19.59 2.17 3.23
CA LEU A 354 -18.37 1.49 2.81
C LEU A 354 -17.11 2.11 3.45
N LYS A 355 -17.00 3.44 3.44
CA LYS A 355 -15.93 4.20 4.11
C LYS A 355 -15.83 3.82 5.60
N THR A 356 -16.97 3.82 6.30
CA THR A 356 -17.05 3.45 7.71
C THR A 356 -16.64 1.99 7.96
N ARG A 357 -17.07 1.06 7.10
CA ARG A 357 -16.67 -0.36 7.17
C ARG A 357 -15.15 -0.53 6.99
N SER A 358 -14.57 0.18 6.03
CA SER A 358 -13.14 0.12 5.71
C SER A 358 -12.28 0.80 6.79
N ALA A 359 -12.75 1.89 7.40
CA ALA A 359 -12.09 2.53 8.55
C ALA A 359 -12.02 1.58 9.76
N SER A 360 -13.14 0.98 10.16
CA SER A 360 -13.18 -0.01 11.26
C SER A 360 -12.32 -1.26 10.99
N LEU A 361 -12.19 -1.66 9.73
CA LEU A 361 -11.26 -2.72 9.33
C LEU A 361 -9.79 -2.33 9.54
N SER A 362 -9.45 -1.06 9.28
CA SER A 362 -8.11 -0.49 9.52
C SER A 362 -7.75 -0.47 11.00
N GLU A 363 -8.68 -0.05 11.86
CA GLU A 363 -8.52 -0.04 13.31
C GLU A 363 -8.30 -1.46 13.85
N ARG A 364 -9.11 -2.43 13.40
CA ARG A 364 -8.96 -3.85 13.75
C ARG A 364 -7.59 -4.38 13.35
N LEU A 365 -7.17 -4.15 12.11
CA LEU A 365 -5.87 -4.63 11.63
C LEU A 365 -4.69 -3.98 12.39
N GLN A 366 -4.77 -2.68 12.70
CA GLN A 366 -3.74 -2.02 13.50
C GLN A 366 -3.68 -2.58 14.93
N ASN A 367 -4.82 -2.92 15.52
CA ASN A 367 -4.87 -3.57 16.84
C ASN A 367 -4.26 -4.99 16.80
N GLU A 368 -4.50 -5.79 15.76
CA GLU A 368 -3.84 -7.09 15.59
C GLU A 368 -2.32 -6.94 15.38
N ILE A 369 -1.86 -5.93 14.63
CA ILE A 369 -0.42 -5.62 14.44
C ILE A 369 0.24 -5.25 15.77
N ASN A 370 -0.39 -4.35 16.54
CA ASN A 370 0.09 -3.93 17.86
C ASN A 370 0.15 -5.11 18.84
N LEU A 371 -0.88 -5.97 18.85
CA LEU A 371 -0.92 -7.18 19.68
C LEU A 371 0.19 -8.18 19.29
N ALA A 372 0.38 -8.42 17.99
CA ALA A 372 1.42 -9.30 17.48
C ALA A 372 2.83 -8.80 17.85
N PHE A 373 3.07 -7.49 17.75
CA PHE A 373 4.33 -6.87 18.16
C PHE A 373 4.58 -7.06 19.67
N ASN A 374 3.58 -6.78 20.50
CA ASN A 374 3.68 -6.93 21.95
C ASN A 374 3.95 -8.37 22.38
N ILE A 375 3.30 -9.37 21.77
CA ILE A 375 3.54 -10.80 22.06
C ILE A 375 4.98 -11.19 21.68
N VAL A 376 5.47 -10.77 20.51
CA VAL A 376 6.86 -11.05 20.09
C VAL A 376 7.86 -10.35 21.03
N SER A 377 7.63 -9.09 21.40
CA SER A 377 8.47 -8.37 22.37
C SER A 377 8.48 -9.05 23.75
N GLN A 378 7.33 -9.54 24.22
CA GLN A 378 7.24 -10.28 25.49
C GLN A 378 8.04 -11.58 25.43
N ASN A 379 7.90 -12.37 24.36
CA ASN A 379 8.62 -13.63 24.18
C ASN A 379 10.14 -13.42 24.06
N LEU A 380 10.59 -12.37 23.37
CA LEU A 380 12.00 -11.97 23.35
C LEU A 380 12.48 -11.55 24.75
N GLY A 381 11.63 -10.85 25.52
CA GLY A 381 11.91 -10.49 26.92
C GLY A 381 12.03 -11.68 27.86
N THR A 382 11.17 -12.70 27.74
CA THR A 382 11.27 -13.93 28.55
C THR A 382 12.46 -14.78 28.16
N ASN A 383 12.77 -14.88 26.87
CA ASN A 383 13.95 -15.62 26.40
C ASN A 383 15.23 -14.95 26.89
N ALA A 384 15.33 -13.62 26.77
CA ALA A 384 16.45 -12.85 27.32
C ALA A 384 16.57 -12.96 28.85
N GLN A 385 15.47 -13.16 29.60
CA GLN A 385 15.53 -13.47 31.04
C GLN A 385 16.11 -14.86 31.31
N GLY A 386 15.78 -15.86 30.47
CA GLY A 386 16.40 -17.18 30.47
C GLY A 386 17.90 -17.12 30.15
N ASP A 387 18.28 -16.38 29.10
CA ASP A 387 19.69 -16.17 28.73
C ASP A 387 20.47 -15.49 29.86
N ASN A 388 19.90 -14.47 30.50
CA ASN A 388 20.47 -13.83 31.69
C ASN A 388 20.62 -14.80 32.89
N ALA A 389 19.78 -15.83 33.01
CA ALA A 389 19.95 -16.87 34.03
C ALA A 389 21.09 -17.83 33.65
N MET A 390 21.19 -18.24 32.37
CA MET A 390 22.29 -19.07 31.88
C MET A 390 23.65 -18.37 32.01
N MET A 391 23.73 -17.07 31.68
CA MET A 391 24.94 -16.25 31.86
C MET A 391 25.39 -16.18 33.32
N LYS A 392 24.45 -16.10 34.29
CA LYS A 392 24.77 -16.15 35.72
C LYS A 392 25.34 -17.50 36.12
N THR A 393 24.76 -18.61 35.65
CA THR A 393 25.29 -19.96 35.92
C THR A 393 26.71 -20.12 35.38
N ILE A 394 26.98 -19.68 34.15
CA ILE A 394 28.34 -19.71 33.56
C ILE A 394 29.31 -18.88 34.40
N ALA A 395 28.94 -17.66 34.79
CA ALA A 395 29.78 -16.80 35.64
C ALA A 395 30.10 -17.43 37.00
N ILE A 396 29.12 -18.10 37.64
CA ILE A 396 29.32 -18.83 38.90
C ILE A 396 30.30 -20.00 38.71
N VAL A 397 30.17 -20.78 37.64
CA VAL A 397 31.12 -21.87 37.31
C VAL A 397 32.53 -21.32 37.06
N SER A 398 32.67 -20.20 36.35
CA SER A 398 33.97 -19.54 36.13
C SER A 398 34.60 -19.03 37.44
N LEU A 399 33.81 -18.44 38.35
CA LEU A 399 34.29 -17.95 39.65
C LEU A 399 34.83 -19.07 40.56
N LEU A 400 34.30 -20.30 40.42
CA LEU A 400 34.79 -21.50 41.11
C LEU A 400 36.01 -22.12 40.41
N TYR A 401 36.04 -22.14 39.07
CA TYR A 401 37.10 -22.81 38.30
C TYR A 401 38.41 -22.03 38.23
N VAL A 402 38.36 -20.69 38.11
CA VAL A 402 39.55 -19.85 37.92
C VAL A 402 40.54 -19.92 39.11
N PRO A 403 40.12 -19.86 40.38
CA PRO A 403 41.04 -20.02 41.52
C PRO A 403 41.71 -21.39 41.56
N GLY A 404 40.95 -22.47 41.33
CA GLY A 404 41.48 -23.84 41.37
C GLY A 404 42.43 -24.13 40.21
N SER A 405 42.10 -23.69 38.99
CA SER A 405 43.00 -23.85 37.84
C SER A 405 44.27 -23.01 37.99
N PHE A 406 44.20 -21.78 38.49
CA PHE A 406 45.40 -20.97 38.80
C PHE A 406 46.31 -21.64 39.82
N VAL A 407 45.78 -22.10 40.96
CA VAL A 407 46.58 -22.78 42.00
C VAL A 407 47.17 -24.09 41.45
N SER A 408 46.40 -24.87 40.69
CA SER A 408 46.87 -26.08 40.01
C SER A 408 48.04 -25.79 39.05
N SER A 409 47.94 -24.73 38.22
CA SER A 409 49.03 -24.32 37.33
C SER A 409 50.28 -23.88 38.11
N VAL A 410 50.13 -23.15 39.23
CA VAL A 410 51.27 -22.75 40.08
C VAL A 410 51.99 -23.96 40.67
N PHE A 411 51.26 -24.97 41.17
CA PHE A 411 51.88 -26.21 41.66
C PHE A 411 52.46 -27.10 40.55
N GLY A 412 51.88 -27.07 39.34
CA GLY A 412 52.42 -27.76 38.16
C GLY A 412 53.73 -27.17 37.63
N MET A 413 53.99 -25.88 37.89
CA MET A 413 55.24 -25.21 37.52
C MET A 413 56.37 -25.52 38.52
N ASN A 414 56.93 -26.73 38.43
CA ASN A 414 58.19 -27.16 39.05
C ASN A 414 58.23 -27.21 40.60
N PHE A 415 57.10 -27.43 41.29
CA PHE A 415 57.10 -27.58 42.76
C PHE A 415 57.19 -29.05 43.27
N PHE A 416 57.35 -30.01 42.36
CA PHE A 416 57.57 -31.44 42.68
C PHE A 416 58.92 -31.89 42.12
N ASP A 417 59.89 -32.05 43.01
CA ASP A 417 61.14 -32.76 42.73
C ASP A 417 60.87 -34.27 42.69
N MET A 418 61.00 -34.88 41.52
CA MET A 418 60.82 -36.32 41.34
C MET A 418 62.16 -37.02 41.56
N GLY A 419 62.41 -37.39 42.81
CA GLY A 419 63.54 -38.23 43.19
C GLY A 419 63.58 -39.51 42.35
N SER A 420 64.79 -39.89 41.92
CA SER A 420 64.99 -40.90 40.88
C SER A 420 64.77 -42.33 41.36
N GLU A 421 63.53 -42.83 41.30
CA GLU A 421 63.24 -44.25 41.01
C GLU A 421 61.78 -44.45 40.55
N SER A 422 61.49 -45.61 39.97
CA SER A 422 60.34 -45.80 39.07
C SER A 422 59.03 -46.17 39.77
N GLU A 423 58.52 -45.32 40.68
CA GLU A 423 57.21 -45.54 41.33
C GLU A 423 56.39 -44.24 41.47
N PHE A 424 55.11 -44.29 41.07
CA PHE A 424 54.17 -43.16 41.11
C PHE A 424 53.70 -42.85 42.55
N THR A 425 54.59 -42.30 43.37
CA THR A 425 54.28 -41.95 44.76
C THR A 425 53.61 -40.57 44.87
N VAL A 426 52.39 -40.52 45.41
CA VAL A 426 51.68 -39.26 45.64
C VAL A 426 52.30 -38.51 46.83
N SER A 427 52.81 -37.31 46.59
CA SER A 427 53.50 -36.53 47.61
C SER A 427 52.60 -36.19 48.81
N ASN A 428 53.11 -36.45 50.03
CA ASN A 428 52.45 -36.19 51.31
C ASN A 428 52.15 -34.68 51.56
N LYS A 429 52.58 -33.79 50.65
CA LYS A 429 52.26 -32.34 50.67
C LYS A 429 50.94 -32.00 49.95
N PHE A 430 50.23 -32.96 49.37
CA PHE A 430 48.98 -32.74 48.61
C PHE A 430 47.90 -31.94 49.38
N TRP A 431 47.88 -32.01 50.72
CA TRP A 431 46.94 -31.23 51.54
C TRP A 431 47.11 -29.70 51.37
N ILE A 432 48.31 -29.21 51.06
CA ILE A 432 48.60 -27.77 50.90
C ILE A 432 47.80 -27.16 49.74
N TYR A 433 47.54 -27.92 48.67
CA TYR A 433 46.68 -27.48 47.55
C TYR A 433 45.28 -27.06 48.04
N TRP A 434 44.67 -27.85 48.92
CA TRP A 434 43.33 -27.57 49.46
C TRP A 434 43.34 -26.38 50.43
N VAL A 435 44.37 -26.27 51.26
CA VAL A 435 44.57 -25.15 52.20
C VAL A 435 44.69 -23.80 51.49
N ILE A 436 45.23 -23.76 50.27
CA ILE A 436 45.33 -22.52 49.48
C ILE A 436 44.09 -22.30 48.60
N THR A 437 43.60 -23.36 47.93
CA THR A 437 42.50 -23.25 46.96
C THR A 437 41.17 -22.87 47.61
N ILE A 438 40.84 -23.43 48.78
CA ILE A 438 39.53 -23.19 49.42
C ILE A 438 39.40 -21.72 49.88
N PRO A 439 40.36 -21.11 50.63
CA PRO A 439 40.29 -19.70 51.00
C PRO A 439 40.32 -18.76 49.79
N LEU A 440 41.14 -19.05 48.77
CA LEU A 440 41.19 -18.21 47.56
C LEU A 440 39.83 -18.18 46.84
N THR A 441 39.18 -19.33 46.70
CA THR A 441 37.84 -19.45 46.12
C THR A 441 36.76 -18.78 46.99
N ALA A 442 36.88 -18.89 48.31
CA ALA A 442 35.97 -18.19 49.23
C ALA A 442 36.11 -16.66 49.09
N VAL A 443 37.32 -16.14 48.94
CA VAL A 443 37.59 -14.71 48.75
C VAL A 443 37.05 -14.20 47.41
N THR A 444 37.24 -14.91 46.29
CA THR A 444 36.70 -14.46 44.99
C THR A 444 35.17 -14.45 44.98
N VAL A 445 34.53 -15.47 45.54
CA VAL A 445 33.06 -15.54 45.67
C VAL A 445 32.53 -14.46 46.61
N LEU A 446 33.22 -14.18 47.73
CA LEU A 446 32.83 -13.14 48.69
C LEU A 446 32.95 -11.73 48.10
N ILE A 447 34.00 -11.43 47.35
CA ILE A 447 34.17 -10.15 46.63
C ILE A 447 33.01 -9.97 45.62
N TRP A 448 32.72 -11.01 44.81
CA TRP A 448 31.62 -10.97 43.84
C TRP A 448 30.26 -10.79 44.52
N ALA A 449 30.01 -11.49 45.62
CA ALA A 449 28.78 -11.38 46.39
C ALA A 449 28.59 -9.97 46.97
N ILE A 450 29.62 -9.39 47.60
CA ILE A 450 29.59 -8.02 48.12
C ILE A 450 29.30 -7.02 46.99
N TRP A 451 29.96 -7.16 45.84
CA TRP A 451 29.72 -6.28 44.69
C TRP A 451 28.27 -6.36 44.19
N HIS A 452 27.77 -7.56 43.90
CA HIS A 452 26.40 -7.80 43.43
C HIS A 452 25.33 -7.33 44.44
N TRP A 453 25.58 -7.47 45.75
CA TRP A 453 24.68 -6.93 46.78
C TRP A 453 24.76 -5.40 46.87
N SER A 454 25.94 -4.80 46.71
CA SER A 454 26.10 -3.35 46.72
C SER A 454 25.38 -2.67 45.55
N ASP A 455 25.39 -3.26 44.35
CA ASP A 455 24.65 -2.77 43.18
C ASP A 455 23.13 -2.84 43.35
N LYS A 456 22.64 -3.82 44.12
CA LYS A 456 21.22 -3.93 44.49
C LYS A 456 20.77 -2.83 45.46
N ILE A 457 21.69 -2.34 46.30
CA ILE A 457 21.46 -1.24 47.26
C ILE A 457 21.65 0.13 46.59
N ARG A 458 22.60 0.24 45.64
CA ARG A 458 22.97 1.49 44.93
C ARG A 458 21.99 1.94 43.84
N ARG A 459 20.92 1.20 43.58
CA ARG A 459 19.81 1.65 42.71
C ARG A 459 18.72 2.32 43.56
N PRO A 460 18.72 3.66 43.73
CA PRO A 460 17.57 4.34 44.34
C PRO A 460 16.33 4.05 43.49
N ARG A 461 15.34 3.39 44.08
CA ARG A 461 14.02 3.21 43.48
C ARG A 461 13.28 4.54 43.55
N TRP A 462 13.60 5.44 42.62
CA TRP A 462 12.77 6.61 42.32
C TRP A 462 11.37 6.11 41.96
N PRO A 463 10.32 6.44 42.73
CA PRO A 463 8.96 6.15 42.30
C PRO A 463 8.65 7.03 41.09
N HIS A 464 8.25 6.42 39.98
CA HIS A 464 7.69 7.18 38.88
C HIS A 464 6.34 7.76 39.32
N LEU A 465 6.34 9.02 39.74
CA LEU A 465 5.13 9.80 39.97
C LEU A 465 4.45 10.00 38.62
N VAL A 466 3.46 9.15 38.33
CA VAL A 466 2.58 9.29 37.18
C VAL A 466 1.63 10.44 37.44
N HIS A 467 2.07 11.66 37.13
CA HIS A 467 1.16 12.80 37.04
C HIS A 467 0.22 12.58 35.86
N TRP A 468 -1.04 12.31 36.19
CA TRP A 468 -2.16 12.49 35.27
C TRP A 468 -2.59 13.96 35.31
N SER A 469 -2.57 14.62 34.15
CA SER A 469 -3.12 15.95 33.89
C SER A 469 -3.47 16.07 32.41
#